data_AF-A0AAD7I6A4-F1
#
_entry.id   AF-A0AAD7I6A4-F1
#
_cell.length_a   1.000
_cell.length_b   1.000
_cell.length_c   1.000
_cell.angle_alpha   90.00
_cell.angle_beta   90.00
_cell.angle_gamma   90.00
#
_symmetry.space_group_name_H-M   'P 1'
#
loop_
_entity.id
_entity.type
_entity.pdbx_description
1 polymer ?
#
loop_
_entity_poly.entity_id
_entity_poly.type
_entity_poly.pdbx_seq_one_letter_code
_entity_poly.pdbx_strand_id
1 'polypeptide(L)'
;SGYGNKYKTPVLTALADDLNDHIVAGGLKKVNGVKQKLADVMAIYKGVHYLKTRSGGSWDDDFGANVITETEAEVWDSLVLLRPECTPFRNQGWPPYPFFERLDPAKPKG
;
A
#
# COMPACT_ATOMS: atom_id res chain seq x y z
N SER A 1 -15.92 3.22 -3.00
CA SER A 1 -15.97 3.04 -1.53
C SER A 1 -14.56 2.87 -0.98
N GLY A 2 -14.03 3.88 -0.28
CA GLY A 2 -12.63 3.92 0.17
C GLY A 2 -12.36 3.05 1.41
N TYR A 3 -11.20 2.41 1.45
CA TYR A 3 -10.80 1.42 2.47
C TYR A 3 -10.80 1.94 3.92
N GLY A 4 -10.71 3.25 4.12
CA GLY A 4 -10.84 3.86 5.45
C GLY A 4 -12.21 3.65 6.12
N ASN A 5 -13.26 3.32 5.36
CA ASN A 5 -14.61 3.12 5.89
C ASN A 5 -14.83 1.75 6.55
N LYS A 6 -13.84 0.84 6.53
CA LYS A 6 -13.99 -0.50 7.14
C LYS A 6 -13.75 -0.52 8.66
N TYR A 7 -13.04 0.47 9.19
CA TYR A 7 -12.71 0.54 10.62
C TYR A 7 -13.74 1.37 11.37
N LYS A 8 -14.18 0.85 12.53
CA LYS A 8 -15.14 1.56 13.40
C LYS A 8 -14.46 2.76 14.06
N THR A 9 -15.22 3.82 14.31
CA THR A 9 -14.72 5.06 14.94
C THR A 9 -13.92 4.83 16.23
N PRO A 10 -14.35 3.98 17.19
CA PRO A 10 -13.56 3.74 18.41
C PRO A 10 -12.15 3.19 18.14
N VAL A 11 -12.00 2.33 17.12
CA VAL A 11 -10.69 1.79 16.72
C VAL A 11 -9.83 2.90 16.13
N LEU A 12 -10.42 3.76 15.31
CA LEU A 12 -9.70 4.89 14.69
C LEU A 12 -9.31 5.96 15.72
N THR A 13 -10.12 6.16 16.77
CA THR A 13 -9.79 7.04 17.90
C THR A 13 -8.61 6.47 18.69
N ALA A 14 -8.70 5.20 19.12
CA ALA A 14 -7.63 4.57 19.87
C ALA A 14 -6.29 4.56 19.11
N LEU A 15 -6.33 4.33 17.79
CA LEU A 15 -5.15 4.42 16.94
C LEU A 15 -4.62 5.86 16.83
N ALA A 16 -5.49 6.87 16.77
CA ALA A 16 -5.05 8.26 16.76
C ALA A 16 -4.36 8.64 18.07
N ASP A 17 -4.89 8.18 19.20
CA ASP A 17 -4.30 8.40 20.53
C ASP A 17 -2.92 7.72 20.62
N ASP A 18 -2.82 6.44 20.25
CA ASP A 18 -1.54 5.71 20.22
C ASP A 18 -0.50 6.39 19.31
N LEU A 19 -0.89 6.84 18.11
CA LEU A 19 0.01 7.58 17.22
C LEU A 19 0.44 8.94 17.79
N ASN A 20 -0.39 9.57 18.60
CA ASN A 20 -0.08 10.84 19.25
C ASN A 20 0.87 10.64 20.44
N ASP A 21 0.80 9.51 21.14
CA ASP A 21 1.75 9.16 22.21
C ASP A 21 3.17 8.93 21.67
N HIS A 22 3.29 8.58 20.38
CA HIS A 22 4.56 8.35 19.70
C HIS A 22 4.99 9.49 18.76
N ILE A 23 4.32 10.65 18.79
CA ILE A 23 4.65 11.75 17.89
C ILE A 23 5.94 12.45 18.31
N VAL A 24 6.96 12.39 17.46
CA VAL A 24 8.25 13.07 17.72
C VAL A 24 8.20 14.55 17.29
N ALA A 25 7.44 14.85 16.23
CA ALA A 25 7.32 16.20 15.69
C ALA A 25 6.01 16.41 14.89
N GLY A 26 5.57 17.67 14.80
CA GLY A 26 4.38 18.09 14.05
C GLY A 26 3.10 18.11 14.88
N GLY A 27 1.98 18.42 14.22
CA GLY A 27 0.67 18.49 14.86
C GLY A 27 0.06 17.12 15.16
N LEU A 28 -0.80 17.07 16.18
CA LEU A 28 -1.54 15.87 16.58
C LEU A 28 -2.34 15.28 15.40
N LYS A 29 -2.32 13.96 15.31
CA LYS A 29 -3.08 13.18 14.35
C LYS A 29 -4.55 13.22 14.72
N LYS A 30 -5.38 13.63 13.76
CA LYS A 30 -6.84 13.61 13.88
C LYS A 30 -7.37 12.29 13.35
N VAL A 31 -8.45 11.78 13.94
CA VAL A 31 -9.14 10.53 13.53
C VAL A 31 -9.38 10.46 12.02
N ASN A 32 -9.86 11.54 11.41
CA ASN A 32 -10.08 11.58 9.94
C ASN A 32 -8.79 11.49 9.13
N GLY A 33 -7.69 12.07 9.62
CA GLY A 33 -6.38 11.98 8.98
C GLY A 33 -5.82 10.55 9.06
N VAL A 34 -5.97 9.90 10.22
CA VAL A 34 -5.59 8.48 10.40
C VAL A 34 -6.40 7.59 9.46
N LYS A 35 -7.72 7.80 9.40
CA LYS A 35 -8.62 7.08 8.49
C LYS A 35 -8.20 7.20 7.03
N GLN A 36 -7.89 8.42 6.57
CA GLN A 36 -7.44 8.64 5.21
C GLN A 36 -6.10 7.94 4.95
N LYS A 37 -5.14 8.09 5.87
CA LYS A 37 -3.82 7.47 5.73
C LYS A 37 -3.89 5.94 5.67
N LEU A 38 -4.74 5.32 6.49
CA LEU A 38 -5.02 3.90 6.41
C LEU A 38 -5.62 3.51 5.05
N ALA A 39 -6.55 4.31 4.52
CA ALA A 39 -7.12 4.05 3.20
C ALA A 39 -6.06 4.07 2.10
N ASP A 40 -5.16 5.06 2.14
CA ASP A 40 -4.08 5.23 1.17
C ASP A 40 -3.08 4.07 1.25
N VAL A 41 -2.66 3.69 2.45
CA VAL A 41 -1.70 2.59 2.66
C VAL A 41 -2.30 1.24 2.23
N MET A 42 -3.59 1.02 2.47
CA MET A 42 -4.27 -0.20 1.98
C MET A 42 -4.44 -0.21 0.46
N ALA A 43 -4.61 0.96 -0.17
CA ALA A 43 -4.60 1.06 -1.64
C ALA A 43 -3.22 0.71 -2.21
N ILE A 44 -2.14 1.22 -1.59
CA ILE A 44 -0.77 0.87 -1.95
C ILE A 44 -0.53 -0.63 -1.81
N TYR A 45 -0.91 -1.24 -0.66
CA TYR A 45 -0.77 -2.69 -0.47
C TYR A 45 -1.43 -3.48 -1.59
N LYS A 46 -2.63 -3.09 -2.03
CA LYS A 46 -3.33 -3.76 -3.13
C LYS A 46 -2.61 -3.59 -4.47
N GLY A 47 -2.07 -2.40 -4.74
CA GLY A 47 -1.26 -2.15 -5.93
C GLY A 47 -0.03 -3.06 -5.96
N VAL A 48 0.75 -3.06 -4.88
CA VAL A 48 1.93 -3.91 -4.76
C VAL A 48 1.58 -5.40 -4.78
N HIS A 49 0.53 -5.82 -4.06
CA HIS A 49 0.07 -7.21 -4.07
C HIS A 49 -0.32 -7.64 -5.48
N TYR A 50 -1.07 -6.82 -6.23
CA TYR A 50 -1.37 -7.08 -7.62
C TYR A 50 -0.11 -7.24 -8.48
N LEU A 51 0.88 -6.35 -8.33
CA LEU A 51 2.15 -6.44 -9.06
C LEU A 51 2.90 -7.75 -8.73
N LYS A 52 2.88 -8.19 -7.47
CA LYS A 52 3.52 -9.44 -7.03
C LYS A 52 2.82 -10.71 -7.50
N THR A 53 1.50 -10.66 -7.69
CA THR A 53 0.69 -11.86 -8.02
C THR A 53 0.22 -11.91 -9.47
N ARG A 54 0.47 -10.88 -10.29
CA ARG A 54 0.05 -10.87 -11.70
C ARG A 54 0.85 -11.90 -12.50
N SER A 55 0.16 -12.61 -13.39
CA SER A 55 0.83 -13.47 -14.36
C SER A 55 1.66 -12.64 -15.35
N GLY A 56 2.82 -13.15 -15.74
CA GLY A 56 3.72 -12.49 -16.70
C GLY A 56 4.40 -11.23 -16.18
N GLY A 57 4.29 -10.91 -14.89
CA GLY A 57 5.00 -9.81 -14.26
C GLY A 57 6.23 -10.29 -13.49
N SER A 58 7.24 -9.43 -13.40
CA SER A 58 8.33 -9.53 -12.44
C SER A 58 8.05 -8.67 -11.20
N TRP A 59 8.56 -9.10 -10.06
CA TRP A 59 8.69 -8.27 -8.87
C TRP A 59 10.00 -8.58 -8.16
N ASP A 60 10.66 -7.51 -7.72
CA ASP A 60 11.84 -7.48 -6.88
C ASP A 60 11.53 -6.64 -5.63
N ASP A 61 11.96 -7.10 -4.46
CA ASP A 61 11.61 -6.44 -3.20
C ASP A 61 12.34 -5.10 -2.98
N ASP A 62 13.44 -4.86 -3.69
CA ASP A 62 14.21 -3.62 -3.68
C ASP A 62 13.87 -2.72 -4.88
N PHE A 63 13.69 -3.32 -6.06
CA PHE A 63 13.48 -2.62 -7.33
C PHE A 63 12.03 -2.68 -7.86
N GLY A 64 11.07 -3.22 -7.13
CA GLY A 64 9.66 -3.23 -7.53
C GLY A 64 9.44 -4.04 -8.80
N ALA A 65 8.72 -3.49 -9.78
CA ALA A 65 8.51 -4.19 -11.06
C ALA A 65 9.81 -4.37 -11.88
N ASN A 66 10.85 -3.61 -11.56
CA ASN A 66 12.17 -3.65 -12.19
C ASN A 66 12.09 -3.61 -13.73
N VAL A 67 11.40 -2.60 -14.25
CA VAL A 67 11.18 -2.37 -15.68
C VAL A 67 12.45 -1.83 -16.32
N ILE A 68 13.10 -2.64 -17.16
CA ILE A 68 14.41 -2.33 -17.75
C ILE A 68 14.32 -2.16 -19.27
N THR A 69 13.50 -2.97 -19.95
CA THR A 69 13.37 -2.96 -21.41
C THR A 69 12.29 -2.00 -21.90
N GLU A 70 12.38 -1.59 -23.17
CA GLU A 70 11.38 -0.74 -23.81
C GLU A 70 10.01 -1.42 -23.88
N THR A 71 9.96 -2.71 -24.21
CA THR A 71 8.71 -3.49 -24.22
C THR A 71 8.07 -3.57 -22.83
N GLU A 72 8.86 -3.75 -21.76
CA GLU A 72 8.32 -3.71 -20.39
C GLU A 72 7.80 -2.31 -20.02
N ALA A 73 8.41 -1.25 -20.56
CA ALA A 73 7.96 0.13 -20.34
C ALA A 73 6.57 0.38 -20.97
N GLU A 74 6.33 -0.08 -22.20
CA GLU A 74 5.01 0.04 -22.85
C GLU A 74 3.91 -0.68 -22.05
N VAL A 75 4.22 -1.88 -21.55
CA VAL A 75 3.31 -2.66 -20.69
C VAL A 75 3.07 -1.93 -19.36
N TRP A 76 4.12 -1.32 -18.79
CA TRP A 76 4.04 -0.56 -17.55
C TRP A 76 3.15 0.67 -17.68
N ASP A 77 3.30 1.45 -18.75
CA ASP A 77 2.51 2.65 -18.98
C ASP A 77 1.02 2.32 -19.11
N SER A 78 0.69 1.24 -19.82
CA SER A 78 -0.67 0.71 -19.91
C SER A 78 -1.21 0.26 -18.54
N LEU A 79 -0.37 -0.35 -17.71
CA LEU A 79 -0.73 -0.78 -16.36
C LEU A 79 -1.02 0.41 -15.45
N VAL A 80 -0.20 1.46 -15.48
CA VAL A 80 -0.35 2.64 -14.63
C VAL A 80 -1.60 3.44 -14.99
N LEU A 81 -2.00 3.47 -16.25
CA LEU A 81 -3.28 4.05 -16.66
C LEU A 81 -4.48 3.34 -16.00
N LEU A 82 -4.41 2.01 -15.84
CA LEU A 82 -5.46 1.21 -15.20
C LEU A 82 -5.35 1.22 -13.66
N ARG A 83 -4.14 1.34 -13.12
CA ARG A 83 -3.83 1.31 -11.68
C ARG A 83 -2.84 2.40 -11.31
N PRO A 84 -3.29 3.66 -11.20
CA PRO A 84 -2.41 4.78 -10.88
C PRO A 84 -1.66 4.61 -9.56
N GLU A 85 -2.22 3.86 -8.60
CA GLU A 85 -1.56 3.53 -7.33
C GLU A 85 -0.26 2.73 -7.49
N CYS A 86 -0.02 2.12 -8.66
CA CYS A 86 1.18 1.34 -8.95
C CYS A 86 2.36 2.21 -9.42
N THR A 87 2.11 3.46 -9.84
CA THR A 87 3.12 4.37 -10.43
C THR A 87 4.46 4.40 -9.70
N PRO A 88 4.50 4.52 -8.35
CA PRO A 88 5.77 4.63 -7.63
C PRO A 88 6.64 3.37 -7.74
N PHE A 89 6.05 2.22 -8.06
CA PHE A 89 6.69 0.91 -7.94
C PHE A 89 7.28 0.39 -9.24
N ARG A 90 7.53 1.28 -10.21
CA ARG A 90 8.16 0.91 -11.49
C ARG A 90 9.53 0.26 -11.25
N ASN A 91 10.39 0.98 -10.53
CA ASN A 91 11.76 0.61 -10.20
C ASN A 91 12.06 0.82 -8.71
N GLN A 92 11.04 0.64 -7.87
CA GLN A 92 11.12 0.84 -6.43
C GLN A 92 10.28 -0.21 -5.72
N GLY A 93 10.90 -0.92 -4.78
CA GLY A 93 10.21 -1.86 -3.90
C GLY A 93 9.28 -1.17 -2.89
N TRP A 94 8.61 -1.99 -2.09
CA TRP A 94 7.78 -1.52 -0.99
C TRP A 94 8.06 -2.31 0.29
N PRO A 95 9.06 -1.89 1.09
CA PRO A 95 9.49 -2.62 2.29
C PRO A 95 8.38 -3.00 3.28
N PRO A 96 7.30 -2.22 3.47
CA PRO A 96 6.21 -2.62 4.36
C PRO A 96 5.41 -3.85 3.89
N TYR A 97 5.55 -4.31 2.63
CA TYR A 97 4.72 -5.36 2.07
C TYR A 97 4.59 -6.62 2.94
N PRO A 98 5.68 -7.25 3.45
CA PRO A 98 5.56 -8.48 4.24
C PRO A 98 4.81 -8.29 5.56
N PHE A 99 4.75 -7.06 6.08
CA PHE A 99 3.93 -6.76 7.26
C PHE A 99 2.44 -6.74 6.90
N PHE A 100 2.06 -6.05 5.81
CA PHE A 100 0.67 -5.99 5.36
C PHE A 100 0.15 -7.33 4.86
N GLU A 101 0.98 -8.12 4.20
CA GLU A 101 0.62 -9.45 3.74
C GLU A 101 0.25 -10.40 4.90
N ARG A 102 0.97 -10.33 6.02
CA ARG A 102 0.66 -11.13 7.23
C ARG A 102 -0.65 -10.72 7.90
N LEU A 103 -1.11 -9.49 7.67
CA LEU A 103 -2.36 -8.96 8.22
C LEU A 103 -3.57 -9.25 7.31
N ASP A 104 -3.35 -9.73 6.08
CA ASP A 104 -4.42 -10.02 5.15
C ASP A 104 -5.24 -11.24 5.60
N PRO A 105 -6.51 -11.07 5.99
CA PRO A 105 -7.33 -12.17 6.50
C PRO A 105 -7.64 -13.23 5.46
N ALA A 106 -7.42 -12.96 4.17
CA ALA A 106 -7.62 -13.93 3.10
C ALA A 106 -6.46 -14.94 2.98
N LYS A 107 -5.32 -14.71 3.63
CA LYS A 107 -4.20 -15.65 3.66
C LYS A 107 -4.32 -16.59 4.87
N PRO A 108 -4.24 -17.92 4.69
CA PRO A 108 -4.18 -18.85 5.81
C PRO A 108 -2.97 -18.54 6.70
N LYS A 109 -3.19 -18.46 8.02
CA LYS A 109 -2.10 -18.43 9.00
C LYS A 109 -1.55 -19.86 9.13
N GLY A 110 -0.53 -20.18 8.36
CA GLY A 110 0.28 -21.40 8.51
C GLY A 110 1.25 -21.29 9.66
#